data_AF-A0A943LEK9-F1
#
_entry.id   AF-A0A943LEK9-F1
#
_cell.length_a   1.000
_cell.length_b   1.000
_cell.length_c   1.000
_cell.angle_alpha   90.00
_cell.angle_beta   90.00
_cell.angle_gamma   90.00
#
_symmetry.space_group_name_H-M   'P 1'
#
loop_
_entity.id
_entity.type
_entity.pdbx_description
1 polymer ?
#
loop_
_entity_poly.entity_id
_entity_poly.type
_entity_poly.pdbx_seq_one_letter_code
_entity_poly.pdbx_strand_id
1 'polypeptide(L)'
;MNIVIENCSSPGASFTENTNSVILKCYSWIQEHPNCKKTFKEFRLDLQKEKGINDNNARNIYPFLKNCGFIRYNRNEIVNYNNFFTNNGLAYIRVLEAIKLLKDEGLNSVEKKEAHEKLILIKQDIIMEGLKKLLKVPDSNYKMEYVSCIRFLLKFERINKIEFAYLLYEKNHDMISYLDNMNNNILSYRNGDIDIEVSISVRNDIKLRKETGRERRLETISFLTAYTYILGTLNQAGIVKKHNNTFEFNENKRTWVEELLMEVLKNE
;
A
#
# COMPACT_ATOMS: atom_id res chain seq x y z
N MET A 1 -18.99 8.01 -20.93
CA MET A 1 -18.38 6.69 -21.18
C MET A 1 -18.62 5.82 -19.97
N ASN A 2 -19.13 4.59 -20.15
CA ASN A 2 -19.51 3.73 -19.03
C ASN A 2 -18.60 2.50 -19.02
N ILE A 3 -17.90 2.29 -17.90
CA ILE A 3 -16.98 1.16 -17.74
C ILE A 3 -17.40 0.28 -16.57
N VAL A 4 -17.22 -1.02 -16.75
CA VAL A 4 -17.39 -2.03 -15.70
C VAL A 4 -16.03 -2.67 -15.46
N ILE A 5 -15.56 -2.64 -14.22
CA ILE A 5 -14.28 -3.26 -13.84
C ILE A 5 -14.44 -4.16 -12.62
N GLU A 6 -13.48 -5.04 -12.42
CA GLU A 6 -13.29 -5.74 -11.15
C GLU A 6 -12.17 -5.08 -10.34
N ASN A 7 -12.18 -5.27 -9.03
CA ASN A 7 -11.09 -4.80 -8.19
C ASN A 7 -9.81 -5.61 -8.51
N CYS A 8 -8.69 -4.93 -8.70
CA CYS A 8 -7.41 -5.59 -8.92
C CYS A 8 -6.83 -6.13 -7.61
N SER A 9 -5.78 -6.94 -7.70
CA SER A 9 -5.03 -7.35 -6.53
C SER A 9 -4.45 -6.13 -5.82
N SER A 10 -4.42 -6.17 -4.48
CA SER A 10 -3.80 -5.13 -3.67
C SER A 10 -3.26 -5.74 -2.37
N PRO A 11 -2.32 -5.06 -1.69
CA PRO A 11 -1.79 -5.57 -0.42
C PRO A 11 -2.82 -5.58 0.71
N GLY A 12 -3.96 -4.89 0.56
CA GLY A 12 -4.96 -4.75 1.63
C GLY A 12 -4.47 -4.01 2.87
N ALA A 13 -3.28 -3.39 2.80
CA ALA A 13 -2.62 -2.60 3.83
C ALA A 13 -1.69 -1.57 3.17
N SER A 14 -1.37 -0.51 3.91
CA SER A 14 -0.33 0.48 3.60
C SER A 14 0.23 1.03 4.92
N PHE A 15 1.25 1.89 4.91
CA PHE A 15 1.90 2.46 6.11
C PHE A 15 1.07 3.57 6.79
N THR A 16 -0.22 3.28 7.03
CA THR A 16 -1.14 4.14 7.80
C THR A 16 -0.80 4.17 9.28
N GLU A 17 -1.38 5.11 10.03
CA GLU A 17 -1.25 5.15 11.50
C GLU A 17 -1.70 3.85 12.19
N ASN A 18 -2.75 3.20 11.68
CA ASN A 18 -3.17 1.89 12.19
C ASN A 18 -2.06 0.83 11.99
N THR A 19 -1.45 0.78 10.80
CA THR A 19 -0.34 -0.14 10.52
C THR A 19 0.87 0.16 11.39
N ASN A 20 1.23 1.44 11.56
CA ASN A 20 2.33 1.86 12.43
C ASN A 20 2.07 1.46 13.89
N SER A 21 0.84 1.63 14.38
CA SER A 21 0.43 1.16 15.70
C SER A 21 0.56 -0.36 15.84
N VAL A 22 0.20 -1.14 14.82
CA VAL A 22 0.35 -2.60 14.85
C VAL A 22 1.82 -2.98 14.94
N ILE A 23 2.70 -2.35 14.15
CA ILE A 23 4.16 -2.59 14.18
C ILE A 23 4.72 -2.35 15.57
N LEU A 24 4.41 -1.20 16.18
CA LEU A 24 4.90 -0.84 17.52
C LEU A 24 4.38 -1.81 18.60
N LYS A 25 3.10 -2.19 18.54
CA LYS A 25 2.52 -3.18 19.47
C LYS A 25 3.19 -4.55 19.34
N CYS A 26 3.47 -5.00 18.12
CA CYS A 26 4.20 -6.24 17.89
C CYS A 26 5.61 -6.17 18.48
N TYR A 27 6.31 -5.06 18.26
CA TYR A 27 7.65 -4.85 18.79
C TYR A 27 7.68 -4.85 20.32
N SER A 28 6.82 -4.07 20.98
CA SER A 28 6.73 -4.04 22.45
C SER A 28 6.40 -5.43 23.02
N TRP A 29 5.46 -6.16 22.41
CA TRP A 29 5.12 -7.51 22.86
C TRP A 29 6.31 -8.47 22.78
N ILE A 30 7.08 -8.41 21.68
CA ILE A 30 8.29 -9.23 21.52
C ILE A 30 9.33 -8.90 22.60
N GLN A 31 9.54 -7.61 22.89
CA GLN A 31 10.48 -7.18 23.94
C GLN A 31 10.04 -7.65 25.34
N GLU A 32 8.75 -7.72 25.61
CA GLU A 32 8.16 -8.23 26.86
C GLU A 32 8.29 -9.76 26.99
N HIS A 33 8.50 -10.48 25.88
CA HIS A 33 8.51 -11.95 25.81
C HIS A 33 9.75 -12.53 25.09
N PRO A 34 10.99 -12.19 25.51
CA PRO A 34 12.21 -12.45 24.74
C PRO A 34 12.53 -13.94 24.49
N ASN A 35 12.02 -14.84 25.33
CA ASN A 35 12.30 -16.28 25.27
C ASN A 35 11.12 -17.13 24.79
N CYS A 36 10.02 -16.50 24.39
CA CYS A 36 8.82 -17.23 24.01
C CYS A 36 9.00 -17.89 22.62
N LYS A 37 8.49 -19.11 22.46
CA LYS A 37 8.58 -19.90 21.24
C LYS A 37 7.18 -20.29 20.80
N LYS A 38 6.62 -19.54 19.85
CA LYS A 38 5.27 -19.77 19.34
C LYS A 38 5.28 -19.80 17.82
N THR A 39 4.35 -20.54 17.24
CA THR A 39 4.07 -20.45 15.81
C THR A 39 3.56 -19.06 15.47
N PHE A 40 3.66 -18.66 14.20
CA PHE A 40 3.14 -17.35 13.78
C PHE A 40 1.63 -17.19 14.04
N LYS A 41 0.86 -18.28 13.98
CA LYS A 41 -0.57 -18.29 14.32
C LYS A 41 -0.81 -17.97 15.79
N GLU A 42 -0.07 -18.63 16.69
CA GLU A 42 -0.19 -18.40 18.13
C GLU A 42 0.26 -17.00 18.51
N PHE A 43 1.39 -16.54 17.98
CA PHE A 43 1.86 -15.16 18.14
C PHE A 43 0.78 -14.13 17.79
N ARG A 44 0.06 -14.32 16.68
CA ARG A 44 -1.05 -13.45 16.28
C ARG A 44 -2.21 -13.47 17.29
N LEU A 45 -2.56 -14.64 17.81
CA LEU A 45 -3.64 -14.78 18.78
C LEU A 45 -3.30 -14.07 20.09
N ASP A 46 -2.04 -14.15 20.54
CA ASP A 46 -1.59 -13.41 21.73
C ASP A 46 -1.66 -11.91 21.50
N LEU A 47 -1.16 -11.42 20.36
CA LEU A 47 -1.23 -9.99 20.02
C LEU A 47 -2.67 -9.48 19.92
N GLN A 48 -3.60 -10.30 19.44
CA GLN A 48 -5.02 -9.97 19.45
C GLN A 48 -5.54 -9.86 20.90
N LYS A 49 -5.23 -10.85 21.75
CA LYS A 49 -5.70 -10.94 23.13
C LYS A 49 -5.10 -9.84 24.03
N GLU A 50 -3.81 -9.58 23.91
CA GLU A 50 -3.04 -8.78 24.86
C GLU A 50 -2.78 -7.35 24.37
N LYS A 51 -2.69 -7.14 23.05
CA LYS A 51 -2.46 -5.81 22.46
C LYS A 51 -3.66 -5.28 21.68
N GLY A 52 -4.77 -6.03 21.65
CA GLY A 52 -6.02 -5.62 20.99
C GLY A 52 -5.88 -5.45 19.47
N ILE A 53 -4.99 -6.21 18.83
CA ILE A 53 -4.79 -6.13 17.38
C ILE A 53 -5.95 -6.84 16.67
N ASN A 54 -6.66 -6.12 15.79
CA ASN A 54 -7.75 -6.69 15.00
C ASN A 54 -7.21 -7.70 13.98
N ASP A 55 -7.60 -8.97 14.11
CA ASP A 55 -7.13 -10.08 13.26
C ASP A 55 -7.42 -9.88 11.76
N ASN A 56 -8.56 -9.25 11.43
CA ASN A 56 -8.94 -8.96 10.05
C ASN A 56 -7.96 -7.96 9.40
N ASN A 57 -7.55 -6.92 10.14
CA ASN A 57 -6.56 -5.96 9.65
C ASN A 57 -5.16 -6.58 9.61
N ALA A 58 -4.81 -7.37 10.63
CA ALA A 58 -3.51 -8.01 10.75
C ALA A 58 -3.26 -9.05 9.64
N ARG A 59 -4.32 -9.64 9.07
CA ARG A 59 -4.23 -10.58 7.94
C ARG A 59 -3.54 -10.00 6.71
N ASN A 60 -3.70 -8.70 6.46
CA ASN A 60 -3.07 -8.03 5.32
C ASN A 60 -1.76 -7.32 5.70
N ILE A 61 -1.67 -6.80 6.93
CA ILE A 61 -0.49 -6.06 7.41
C ILE A 61 0.77 -6.93 7.39
N TYR A 62 0.74 -8.15 7.95
CA TYR A 62 1.98 -8.95 8.03
C TYR A 62 2.51 -9.40 6.67
N PRO A 63 1.68 -9.92 5.73
CA PRO A 63 2.16 -10.20 4.38
C PRO A 63 2.72 -8.96 3.68
N PHE A 64 2.06 -7.81 3.82
CA PHE A 64 2.56 -6.55 3.27
C PHE A 64 3.94 -6.19 3.83
N LEU A 65 4.11 -6.20 5.16
CA LEU A 65 5.39 -5.90 5.81
C LEU A 65 6.48 -6.91 5.46
N LYS A 66 6.14 -8.19 5.32
CA LYS A 66 7.08 -9.23 4.86
C LYS A 66 7.55 -8.96 3.43
N ASN A 67 6.64 -8.62 2.53
CA ASN A 67 6.96 -8.33 1.13
C ASN A 67 7.75 -7.01 0.97
N CYS A 68 7.51 -6.03 1.84
CA CYS A 68 8.35 -4.83 1.97
C CYS A 68 9.70 -5.12 2.67
N GLY A 69 9.91 -6.33 3.20
CA GLY A 69 11.15 -6.74 3.87
C GLY A 69 11.37 -6.15 5.27
N PHE A 70 10.31 -5.76 5.98
CA PHE A 70 10.36 -5.21 7.35
C PHE A 70 10.35 -6.32 8.40
N ILE A 71 9.66 -7.42 8.12
CA ILE A 71 9.55 -8.56 9.02
C ILE A 71 9.89 -9.88 8.32
N ARG A 72 10.22 -10.88 9.13
CA ARG A 72 10.51 -12.26 8.70
C ARG A 72 9.68 -13.23 9.53
N TYR A 73 8.90 -14.05 8.84
CA TYR A 73 8.22 -15.19 9.43
C TYR A 73 7.86 -16.20 8.36
N ASN A 74 7.70 -17.45 8.75
CA ASN A 74 7.12 -18.51 7.94
C ASN A 74 5.83 -19.00 8.62
N ARG A 75 4.79 -19.33 7.83
CA ARG A 75 3.44 -19.54 8.37
C ARG A 75 3.36 -20.68 9.39
N ASN A 76 4.16 -21.73 9.18
CA ASN A 76 4.11 -22.97 9.97
C ASN A 76 5.36 -23.17 10.83
N GLU A 77 6.16 -22.13 11.01
CA GLU A 77 7.39 -22.20 11.81
C GLU A 77 7.24 -21.44 13.11
N ILE A 78 8.05 -21.84 14.08
CA ILE A 78 8.25 -21.09 15.32
C ILE A 78 8.88 -19.76 14.94
N VAL A 79 8.27 -18.67 15.40
CA VAL A 79 8.79 -17.33 15.16
C VAL A 79 10.07 -17.16 15.98
N ASN A 80 11.17 -16.82 15.29
CA ASN A 80 12.38 -16.38 15.96
C ASN A 80 12.25 -14.88 16.27
N TYR A 81 11.89 -14.54 17.51
CA TYR A 81 11.67 -13.16 17.92
C TYR A 81 12.90 -12.26 17.82
N ASN A 82 14.12 -12.81 17.98
CA ASN A 82 15.36 -12.04 17.80
C ASN A 82 15.55 -11.57 16.35
N ASN A 83 14.97 -12.28 15.39
CA ASN A 83 15.11 -12.00 13.96
C ASN A 83 13.77 -11.68 13.27
N PHE A 84 12.71 -11.44 14.05
CA PHE A 84 11.38 -11.18 13.50
C PHE A 84 11.35 -9.87 12.72
N PHE A 85 11.94 -8.80 13.27
CA PHE A 85 12.17 -7.56 12.54
C PHE A 85 13.52 -7.61 11.83
N THR A 86 13.55 -7.17 10.58
CA THR A 86 14.81 -6.97 9.85
C THR A 86 15.48 -5.68 10.31
N ASN A 87 16.72 -5.43 9.88
CA ASN A 87 17.38 -4.14 10.12
C ASN A 87 16.55 -2.95 9.58
N ASN A 88 15.91 -3.09 8.42
CA ASN A 88 14.99 -2.07 7.90
C ASN A 88 13.76 -1.92 8.79
N GLY A 89 13.19 -3.03 9.27
CA GLY A 89 12.06 -3.01 10.20
C GLY A 89 12.39 -2.34 11.53
N LEU A 90 13.56 -2.63 12.10
CA LEU A 90 14.06 -2.01 13.32
C LEU A 90 14.34 -0.52 13.12
N ALA A 91 14.97 -0.13 12.01
CA ALA A 91 15.18 1.28 11.68
C ALA A 91 13.84 2.04 11.59
N TYR A 92 12.85 1.44 10.94
CA TYR A 92 11.50 2.02 10.86
C TYR A 92 10.85 2.18 12.24
N ILE A 93 10.95 1.17 13.10
CA ILE A 93 10.45 1.22 14.48
C ILE A 93 11.09 2.39 15.24
N ARG A 94 12.42 2.55 15.16
CA ARG A 94 13.11 3.67 15.84
C ARG A 94 12.62 5.02 15.37
N VAL A 95 12.39 5.18 14.07
CA VAL A 95 11.81 6.41 13.52
C VAL A 95 10.39 6.64 14.03
N LEU A 96 9.55 5.59 14.10
CA LEU A 96 8.20 5.70 14.66
C LEU A 96 8.21 6.09 16.14
N GLU A 97 9.09 5.48 16.95
CA GLU A 97 9.26 5.79 18.36
C GLU A 97 9.71 7.25 18.56
N ALA A 98 10.70 7.71 17.78
CA ALA A 98 11.20 9.08 17.85
C ALA A 98 10.13 10.12 17.44
N ILE A 99 9.36 9.84 16.37
CA ILE A 99 8.25 10.70 15.96
C ILE A 99 7.20 10.78 17.08
N LYS A 100 6.87 9.64 17.70
CA LYS A 100 5.90 9.59 18.79
C LYS A 100 6.39 10.42 19.98
N LEU A 101 7.64 10.22 20.41
CA LEU A 101 8.25 10.96 21.52
C LEU A 101 8.23 12.47 21.29
N LEU A 102 8.62 12.94 20.10
CA LEU A 102 8.57 14.38 19.77
C LEU A 102 7.15 14.94 19.79
N LYS A 103 6.15 14.17 19.34
CA LYS A 103 4.75 14.59 19.38
C LYS A 103 4.23 14.65 20.81
N ASP A 104 4.55 13.66 21.63
CA ASP A 104 4.12 13.57 23.03
C ASP A 104 4.73 14.72 23.87
N GLU A 105 5.97 15.13 23.58
CA GLU A 105 6.61 16.31 24.19
C GLU A 105 6.15 17.67 23.63
N GLY A 106 5.42 17.67 22.52
CA GLY A 106 4.95 18.86 21.82
C GLY A 106 5.99 19.49 20.87
N LEU A 107 5.51 19.93 19.69
CA LEU A 107 6.31 20.56 18.63
C LEU A 107 6.30 22.09 18.73
N ASN A 108 6.65 22.62 19.90
CA ASN A 108 6.56 24.05 20.20
C ASN A 108 7.77 24.87 19.71
N SER A 109 8.97 24.29 19.66
CA SER A 109 10.18 24.97 19.16
C SER A 109 10.42 24.71 17.67
N VAL A 110 11.17 25.62 17.03
CA VAL A 110 11.62 25.46 15.63
C VAL A 110 12.45 24.19 15.46
N GLU A 111 13.38 23.93 16.37
CA GLU A 111 14.26 22.75 16.34
C GLU A 111 13.46 21.44 16.40
N LYS A 112 12.42 21.36 17.24
CA LYS A 112 11.56 20.17 17.31
C LYS A 112 10.76 19.96 16.03
N LYS A 113 10.30 21.04 15.40
CA LYS A 113 9.60 20.97 14.10
C LYS A 113 10.54 20.48 13.00
N GLU A 114 11.74 21.04 12.91
CA GLU A 114 12.76 20.61 11.95
C GLU A 114 13.18 19.15 12.16
N ALA A 115 13.38 18.73 13.42
CA ALA A 115 13.69 17.35 13.76
C ALA A 115 12.55 16.39 13.33
N HIS A 116 11.30 16.78 13.60
CA HIS A 116 10.13 16.02 13.16
C HIS A 116 10.06 15.92 11.63
N GLU A 117 10.28 17.00 10.89
CA GLU A 117 10.32 16.99 9.42
C GLU A 117 11.42 16.06 8.87
N LYS A 118 12.63 16.12 9.45
CA LYS A 118 13.73 15.20 9.09
C LYS A 118 13.34 13.74 9.33
N LEU A 119 12.70 13.42 10.46
CA LEU A 119 12.22 12.07 10.74
C LEU A 119 11.14 11.61 9.75
N ILE A 120 10.27 12.51 9.28
CA ILE A 120 9.29 12.19 8.24
C ILE A 120 9.99 11.84 6.91
N LEU A 121 11.04 12.58 6.52
CA LEU A 121 11.82 12.27 5.33
C LEU A 121 12.53 10.91 5.45
N ILE A 122 13.19 10.65 6.58
CA ILE A 122 13.83 9.35 6.85
C ILE A 122 12.80 8.21 6.80
N LYS A 123 11.61 8.43 7.36
CA LYS A 123 10.50 7.46 7.29
C LYS A 123 10.10 7.17 5.84
N GLN A 124 9.99 8.20 5.00
CA GLN A 124 9.66 8.06 3.58
C GLN A 124 10.74 7.25 2.85
N ASP A 125 12.02 7.54 3.08
CA ASP A 125 13.12 6.83 2.42
C ASP A 125 13.16 5.34 2.82
N ILE A 126 12.91 5.01 4.08
CA ILE A 126 12.78 3.61 4.54
C ILE A 126 11.59 2.92 3.84
N ILE A 127 10.47 3.61 3.68
CA ILE A 127 9.30 3.08 2.95
C ILE A 127 9.61 2.91 1.45
N MET A 128 10.35 3.82 0.83
CA MET A 128 10.81 3.69 -0.56
C MET A 128 11.66 2.44 -0.76
N GLU A 129 12.61 2.17 0.12
CA GLU A 129 13.39 0.93 0.10
C GLU A 129 12.52 -0.31 0.32
N GLY A 130 11.49 -0.19 1.15
CA GLY A 130 10.44 -1.18 1.30
C GLY A 130 9.70 -1.49 0.00
N LEU A 131 9.28 -0.43 -0.70
CA LEU A 131 8.60 -0.54 -1.98
C LEU A 131 9.52 -1.17 -3.04
N LYS A 132 10.80 -0.77 -3.08
CA LYS A 132 11.80 -1.39 -3.97
C LYS A 132 11.88 -2.90 -3.75
N LYS A 133 11.88 -3.37 -2.51
CA LYS A 133 11.83 -4.81 -2.20
C LYS A 133 10.53 -5.44 -2.66
N LEU A 134 9.39 -4.82 -2.36
CA LEU A 134 8.06 -5.30 -2.73
C LEU A 134 7.94 -5.52 -4.24
N LEU A 135 8.43 -4.58 -5.05
CA LEU A 135 8.38 -4.71 -6.51
C LEU A 135 9.36 -5.74 -7.09
N LYS A 136 10.31 -6.24 -6.29
CA LYS A 136 11.25 -7.29 -6.69
C LYS A 136 10.86 -8.68 -6.18
N VAL A 137 9.75 -8.82 -5.44
CA VAL A 137 9.25 -10.13 -4.99
C VAL A 137 8.68 -10.89 -6.19
N PRO A 138 9.22 -12.08 -6.56
CA PRO A 138 8.85 -12.81 -7.77
C PRO A 138 7.37 -13.19 -7.87
N ASP A 139 6.70 -13.42 -6.74
CA ASP A 139 5.31 -13.91 -6.69
C ASP A 139 4.34 -12.93 -5.98
N SER A 140 4.68 -11.65 -5.93
CA SER A 140 3.75 -10.67 -5.38
C SER A 140 2.58 -10.44 -6.35
N ASN A 141 1.39 -10.91 -5.96
CA ASN A 141 0.17 -10.79 -6.75
C ASN A 141 -0.31 -9.35 -7.00
N TYR A 142 0.31 -8.34 -6.39
CA TYR A 142 -0.02 -6.93 -6.57
C TYR A 142 1.16 -6.11 -7.15
N LYS A 143 2.28 -6.76 -7.53
CA LYS A 143 3.46 -6.10 -8.11
C LYS A 143 3.09 -5.31 -9.37
N MET A 144 2.39 -5.95 -10.30
CA MET A 144 2.10 -5.35 -11.60
C MET A 144 1.09 -4.21 -11.52
N GLU A 145 0.24 -4.20 -10.50
CA GLU A 145 -0.69 -3.12 -10.18
C GLU A 145 0.07 -1.87 -9.72
N TYR A 146 1.10 -2.03 -8.89
CA TYR A 146 2.01 -0.92 -8.57
C TYR A 146 2.75 -0.44 -9.81
N VAL A 147 3.36 -1.35 -10.59
CA VAL A 147 4.10 -0.98 -11.81
C VAL A 147 3.21 -0.20 -12.79
N SER A 148 1.98 -0.68 -13.03
CA SER A 148 1.05 0.00 -13.95
C SER A 148 0.65 1.38 -13.43
N CYS A 149 0.37 1.49 -12.13
CA CYS A 149 0.04 2.77 -11.50
C CYS A 149 1.21 3.77 -11.56
N ILE A 150 2.44 3.31 -11.33
CA ILE A 150 3.65 4.14 -11.40
C ILE A 150 3.88 4.60 -12.85
N ARG A 151 3.77 3.71 -13.84
CA ARG A 151 3.90 4.08 -15.26
C ARG A 151 2.83 5.09 -15.68
N PHE A 152 1.59 4.93 -15.21
CA PHE A 152 0.54 5.92 -15.41
C PHE A 152 0.93 7.29 -14.84
N LEU A 153 1.40 7.32 -13.59
CA LEU A 153 1.84 8.56 -12.93
C LEU A 153 3.03 9.23 -13.64
N LEU A 154 4.01 8.45 -14.13
CA LEU A 154 5.15 9.01 -14.88
C LEU A 154 4.72 9.67 -16.19
N LYS A 155 3.65 9.17 -16.83
CA LYS A 155 3.13 9.68 -18.12
C LYS A 155 2.15 10.83 -17.94
N PHE A 156 1.23 10.73 -16.97
CA PHE A 156 0.09 11.64 -16.81
C PHE A 156 0.19 12.55 -15.59
N GLU A 157 1.26 12.42 -14.79
CA GLU A 157 1.67 13.25 -13.64
C GLU A 157 0.71 13.25 -12.45
N ARG A 158 -0.55 12.89 -12.64
CA ARG A 158 -1.56 12.85 -11.57
C ARG A 158 -2.58 11.77 -11.83
N ILE A 159 -3.23 11.29 -10.78
CA ILE A 159 -4.26 10.26 -10.86
C ILE A 159 -5.33 10.43 -9.78
N ASN A 160 -6.59 10.43 -10.18
CA ASN A 160 -7.74 10.29 -9.28
C ASN A 160 -8.34 8.88 -9.36
N LYS A 161 -9.38 8.62 -8.56
CA LYS A 161 -9.97 7.28 -8.46
C LYS A 161 -10.63 6.81 -9.77
N ILE A 162 -11.20 7.72 -10.55
CA ILE A 162 -11.83 7.44 -11.84
C ILE A 162 -10.76 7.08 -12.88
N GLU A 163 -9.67 7.86 -12.95
CA GLU A 163 -8.53 7.58 -13.83
C GLU A 163 -7.86 6.25 -13.48
N PHE A 164 -7.74 5.92 -12.19
CA PHE A 164 -7.26 4.60 -11.76
C PHE A 164 -8.20 3.47 -12.19
N ALA A 165 -9.51 3.67 -12.13
CA ALA A 165 -10.47 2.69 -12.65
C ALA A 165 -10.33 2.51 -14.17
N TYR A 166 -10.15 3.62 -14.90
CA TYR A 166 -9.95 3.60 -16.34
C TYR A 166 -8.62 2.92 -16.74
N LEU A 167 -7.56 3.11 -15.95
CA LEU A 167 -6.29 2.37 -16.10
C LEU A 167 -6.51 0.86 -16.01
N LEU A 168 -7.30 0.39 -15.04
CA LEU A 168 -7.61 -1.04 -14.91
C LEU A 168 -8.45 -1.55 -16.08
N TYR A 169 -9.41 -0.73 -16.56
CA TYR A 169 -10.23 -1.08 -17.71
C TYR A 169 -9.37 -1.27 -18.96
N GLU A 170 -8.55 -0.29 -19.33
CA GLU A 170 -7.74 -0.33 -20.55
C GLU A 170 -6.67 -1.41 -20.51
N LYS A 171 -6.00 -1.60 -19.37
CA LYS A 171 -5.02 -2.68 -19.18
C LYS A 171 -5.61 -4.07 -19.42
N ASN A 172 -6.89 -4.28 -19.07
CA ASN A 172 -7.56 -5.56 -19.31
C ASN A 172 -7.91 -5.79 -20.79
N HIS A 173 -7.97 -4.74 -21.60
CA HIS A 173 -8.22 -4.82 -23.05
C HIS A 173 -6.90 -4.95 -23.83
N ASP A 174 -5.87 -4.21 -23.43
CA ASP A 174 -4.57 -4.20 -24.09
C ASP A 174 -3.43 -4.04 -23.05
N MET A 175 -2.74 -5.13 -22.73
CA MET A 175 -1.68 -5.12 -21.73
C MET A 175 -0.40 -4.38 -22.20
N ILE A 176 -0.24 -4.10 -23.49
CA ILE A 176 0.99 -3.55 -24.07
C ILE A 176 0.86 -2.04 -24.23
N SER A 177 -0.18 -1.59 -24.92
CA SER A 177 -0.33 -0.19 -25.35
C SER A 177 -1.41 0.59 -24.60
N TYR A 178 -1.97 0.06 -23.49
CA TYR A 178 -3.01 0.73 -22.70
C TYR A 178 -2.72 2.21 -22.40
N LEU A 179 -1.49 2.56 -22.00
CA LEU A 179 -1.16 3.96 -21.66
C LEU A 179 -1.23 4.90 -22.86
N ASP A 180 -0.95 4.41 -24.07
CA ASP A 180 -1.02 5.21 -25.29
C ASP A 180 -2.48 5.36 -25.72
N ASN A 181 -3.25 4.27 -25.66
CA ASN A 181 -4.68 4.25 -25.97
C ASN A 181 -5.49 5.18 -25.05
N MET A 182 -5.06 5.32 -23.79
CA MET A 182 -5.69 6.18 -22.78
C MET A 182 -5.52 7.69 -23.03
N ASN A 183 -4.51 8.10 -23.81
CA ASN A 183 -4.03 9.49 -23.79
C ASN A 183 -5.13 10.52 -24.09
N ASN A 184 -5.88 10.30 -25.16
CA ASN A 184 -6.96 11.22 -25.56
C ASN A 184 -8.09 11.24 -24.52
N ASN A 185 -8.52 10.09 -24.04
CA ASN A 185 -9.62 9.99 -23.09
C ASN A 185 -9.27 10.61 -21.72
N ILE A 186 -8.02 10.47 -21.26
CA ILE A 186 -7.56 11.14 -20.03
C ILE A 186 -7.59 12.66 -20.19
N LEU A 187 -7.12 13.20 -21.32
CA LEU A 187 -7.13 14.63 -21.57
C LEU A 187 -8.57 15.18 -21.66
N SER A 188 -9.42 14.54 -22.45
CA SER A 188 -10.84 14.91 -22.58
C SER A 188 -11.58 14.83 -21.25
N TYR A 189 -11.33 13.80 -20.43
CA TYR A 189 -11.93 13.69 -19.10
C TYR A 189 -11.47 14.83 -18.17
N ARG A 190 -10.18 15.18 -18.19
CA ARG A 190 -9.64 16.30 -17.39
C ARG A 190 -10.17 17.66 -17.81
N ASN A 191 -10.49 17.83 -19.10
CA ASN A 191 -11.09 19.05 -19.65
C ASN A 191 -12.60 19.13 -19.42
N GLY A 192 -13.25 18.04 -18.99
CA GLY A 192 -14.70 17.95 -18.86
C GLY A 192 -15.43 17.69 -20.17
N ASP A 193 -14.72 17.30 -21.23
CA ASP A 193 -15.30 16.97 -22.54
C ASP A 193 -16.03 15.61 -22.52
N ILE A 194 -15.62 14.72 -21.62
CA ILE A 194 -16.26 13.42 -21.39
C ILE A 194 -16.40 13.14 -19.89
N ASP A 195 -17.47 12.44 -19.54
CA ASP A 195 -17.62 11.81 -18.23
C ASP A 195 -17.29 10.32 -18.30
N ILE A 196 -16.68 9.80 -17.23
CA ILE A 196 -16.39 8.37 -17.07
C ILE A 196 -17.20 7.83 -15.89
N GLU A 197 -18.29 7.13 -16.18
CA GLU A 197 -19.10 6.43 -15.19
C GLU A 197 -18.51 5.05 -14.91
N VAL A 198 -18.26 4.75 -13.63
CA VAL A 198 -17.57 3.53 -13.20
C VAL A 198 -18.48 2.67 -12.34
N SER A 199 -18.69 1.43 -12.78
CA SER A 199 -19.31 0.37 -11.98
C SER A 199 -18.29 -0.69 -11.60
N ILE A 200 -18.29 -1.11 -10.33
CA ILE A 200 -17.42 -2.16 -9.81
C ILE A 200 -18.21 -3.45 -9.70
N SER A 201 -17.82 -4.46 -10.47
CA SER A 201 -18.39 -5.80 -10.37
C SER A 201 -17.80 -6.51 -9.15
N VAL A 202 -18.62 -6.83 -8.15
CA VAL A 202 -18.21 -7.53 -6.92
C VAL A 202 -18.92 -8.87 -6.80
N ARG A 203 -18.24 -9.86 -6.24
CA ARG A 203 -18.86 -11.16 -5.93
C ARG A 203 -19.84 -11.00 -4.77
N ASN A 204 -21.02 -11.61 -4.91
CA ASN A 204 -21.98 -11.67 -3.83
C ASN A 204 -21.48 -12.59 -2.71
N ASP A 205 -21.79 -12.23 -1.46
CA ASP A 205 -21.55 -13.13 -0.35
C ASP A 205 -22.47 -14.35 -0.42
N ILE A 206 -22.20 -15.35 0.43
CA ILE A 206 -22.95 -16.62 0.42
C ILE A 206 -24.45 -16.38 0.68
N LYS A 207 -24.80 -15.38 1.49
CA LYS A 207 -26.20 -15.09 1.83
C LYS A 207 -26.93 -14.47 0.64
N LEU A 208 -26.37 -13.41 0.06
CA LEU A 208 -26.90 -12.75 -1.13
C LEU A 208 -26.97 -13.68 -2.35
N ARG A 209 -26.00 -14.59 -2.52
CA ARG A 209 -26.07 -15.60 -3.60
C ARG A 209 -27.24 -16.55 -3.42
N LYS A 210 -27.49 -17.01 -2.19
CA LYS A 210 -28.65 -17.87 -1.87
C LYS A 210 -29.98 -17.15 -2.05
N GLU A 211 -30.05 -15.86 -1.72
CA GLU A 211 -31.28 -15.06 -1.83
C GLU A 211 -31.59 -14.63 -3.27
N THR A 212 -30.59 -14.23 -4.04
CA THR A 212 -30.79 -13.61 -5.36
C THR A 212 -30.49 -14.51 -6.55
N GLY A 213 -29.80 -15.64 -6.34
CA GLY A 213 -29.30 -16.51 -7.40
C GLY A 213 -28.20 -15.89 -8.27
N ARG A 214 -27.75 -14.66 -7.99
CA ARG A 214 -26.73 -13.95 -8.78
C ARG A 214 -25.35 -14.09 -8.14
N GLU A 215 -24.35 -14.48 -8.94
CA GLU A 215 -22.95 -14.59 -8.49
C GLU A 215 -22.32 -13.22 -8.19
N ARG A 216 -22.74 -12.16 -8.89
CA ARG A 216 -22.13 -10.83 -8.80
C ARG A 216 -23.20 -9.73 -8.76
N ARG A 217 -22.78 -8.56 -8.26
CA ARG A 217 -23.54 -7.31 -8.33
C ARG A 217 -22.64 -6.16 -8.76
N LEU A 218 -23.24 -5.10 -9.28
CA LEU A 218 -22.55 -3.86 -9.59
C LEU A 218 -22.65 -2.92 -8.38
N GLU A 219 -21.51 -2.35 -8.02
CA GLU A 219 -21.36 -1.39 -6.93
C GLU A 219 -20.76 -0.09 -7.48
N THR A 220 -20.84 0.97 -6.68
CA THR A 220 -20.22 2.25 -7.01
C THR A 220 -18.70 2.18 -6.93
N ILE A 221 -18.02 3.18 -7.49
CA ILE A 221 -16.56 3.34 -7.43
C ILE A 221 -15.98 3.32 -5.99
N SER A 222 -16.81 3.52 -4.97
CA SER A 222 -16.40 3.39 -3.55
C SER A 222 -15.78 2.02 -3.25
N PHE A 223 -16.24 0.94 -3.91
CA PHE A 223 -15.75 -0.44 -3.75
C PHE A 223 -14.39 -0.72 -4.38
N LEU A 224 -13.82 0.22 -5.15
CA LEU A 224 -12.46 0.11 -5.69
C LEU A 224 -11.43 0.43 -4.60
N THR A 225 -11.19 -0.53 -3.71
CA THR A 225 -10.33 -0.37 -2.53
C THR A 225 -8.84 -0.43 -2.83
N ALA A 226 -8.43 -1.08 -3.93
CA ALA A 226 -7.02 -1.16 -4.34
C ALA A 226 -6.37 0.21 -4.54
N TYR A 227 -7.13 1.18 -5.06
CA TYR A 227 -6.71 2.58 -5.22
C TYR A 227 -6.13 3.14 -3.91
N THR A 228 -6.85 2.97 -2.81
CA THR A 228 -6.44 3.52 -1.50
C THR A 228 -5.16 2.88 -0.98
N TYR A 229 -4.97 1.58 -1.19
CA TYR A 229 -3.80 0.87 -0.69
C TYR A 229 -2.55 1.17 -1.51
N ILE A 230 -2.67 1.17 -2.84
CA ILE A 230 -1.55 1.44 -3.76
C ILE A 230 -1.13 2.90 -3.64
N LEU A 231 -2.04 3.86 -3.85
CA LEU A 231 -1.70 5.28 -3.76
C LEU A 231 -1.36 5.71 -2.34
N GLY A 232 -1.95 5.06 -1.33
CA GLY A 232 -1.56 5.26 0.06
C GLY A 232 -0.08 4.95 0.28
N THR A 233 0.38 3.79 -0.19
CA THR A 233 1.79 3.38 -0.09
C THR A 233 2.71 4.31 -0.86
N LEU A 234 2.36 4.67 -2.10
CA LEU A 234 3.14 5.62 -2.91
C LEU A 234 3.23 7.01 -2.25
N ASN A 235 2.15 7.47 -1.62
CA ASN A 235 2.12 8.74 -0.89
C ASN A 235 2.98 8.68 0.37
N GLN A 236 2.93 7.57 1.11
CA GLN A 236 3.74 7.36 2.31
C GLN A 236 5.23 7.18 1.97
N ALA A 237 5.55 6.72 0.76
CA ALA A 237 6.90 6.69 0.20
C ALA A 237 7.36 8.05 -0.34
N GLY A 238 6.49 9.07 -0.38
CA GLY A 238 6.80 10.38 -0.95
C GLY A 238 6.93 10.41 -2.48
N ILE A 239 6.51 9.34 -3.18
CA ILE A 239 6.49 9.25 -4.65
C ILE A 239 5.35 10.07 -5.24
N VAL A 240 4.24 10.17 -4.51
CA VAL A 240 3.12 11.05 -4.85
C VAL A 240 2.75 11.93 -3.66
N LYS A 241 2.02 13.01 -3.91
CA LYS A 241 1.38 13.85 -2.91
C LYS A 241 -0.12 13.90 -3.14
N LYS A 242 -0.89 13.71 -2.08
CA LYS A 242 -2.34 13.82 -2.14
C LYS A 242 -2.79 15.29 -2.13
N HIS A 243 -3.51 15.70 -3.17
CA HIS A 243 -4.18 16.99 -3.28
C HIS A 243 -5.68 16.75 -3.55
N ASN A 244 -6.53 17.06 -2.57
CA ASN A 244 -7.98 16.76 -2.61
C ASN A 244 -8.25 15.27 -2.93
N ASN A 245 -8.91 15.00 -4.06
CA ASN A 245 -9.28 13.67 -4.53
C ASN A 245 -8.30 13.10 -5.56
N THR A 246 -7.14 13.72 -5.72
CA THR A 246 -6.11 13.37 -6.71
C THR A 246 -4.77 13.14 -6.01
N PHE A 247 -3.94 12.28 -6.58
CA PHE A 247 -2.53 12.14 -6.22
C PHE A 247 -1.67 12.66 -7.37
N GLU A 248 -0.71 13.51 -7.06
CA GLU A 248 0.22 14.11 -8.02
C GLU A 248 1.61 13.51 -7.82
N PHE A 249 2.29 13.21 -8.91
CA PHE A 249 3.64 12.66 -8.92
C PHE A 249 4.64 13.69 -8.39
N ASN A 250 5.57 13.22 -7.57
CA ASN A 250 6.64 14.05 -7.04
C ASN A 250 7.83 13.99 -8.00
N GLU A 251 7.99 15.01 -8.84
CA GLU A 251 9.06 15.10 -9.85
C GLU A 251 10.47 14.91 -9.27
N ASN A 252 10.71 15.30 -8.02
CA ASN A 252 11.99 15.08 -7.33
C ASN A 252 12.34 13.58 -7.16
N LYS A 253 11.38 12.68 -7.37
CA LYS A 253 11.55 11.23 -7.28
C LYS A 253 11.60 10.55 -8.66
N ARG A 254 11.48 11.29 -9.78
CA ARG A 254 11.43 10.74 -11.15
C ARG A 254 12.56 9.77 -11.46
N THR A 255 13.81 10.22 -11.33
CA THR A 255 14.99 9.41 -11.65
C THR A 255 15.01 8.08 -10.89
N TRP A 256 14.80 8.12 -9.57
CA TRP A 256 14.78 6.91 -8.75
C TRP A 256 13.66 5.94 -9.17
N VAL A 257 12.48 6.47 -9.51
CA VAL A 257 11.33 5.66 -9.92
C VAL A 257 11.58 5.01 -11.29
N GLU A 258 12.13 5.75 -12.25
CA GLU A 258 12.48 5.23 -13.58
C GLU A 258 13.56 4.14 -13.50
N GLU A 259 14.61 4.36 -12.68
CA GLU A 259 15.64 3.36 -12.40
C GLU A 259 15.06 2.10 -11.76
N LEU A 260 14.18 2.25 -10.77
CA LEU A 260 13.50 1.12 -10.14
C LEU A 260 12.66 0.33 -11.14
N LEU A 261 11.90 1.00 -12.01
CA LEU A 261 11.11 0.31 -13.04
C LEU A 261 12.01 -0.43 -14.03
N MET A 262 13.14 0.16 -14.46
CA MET A 262 14.11 -0.53 -15.32
C MET A 262 14.67 -1.79 -14.64
N GLU A 263 15.01 -1.73 -13.36
CA GLU A 263 15.48 -2.90 -12.60
C GLU A 263 14.39 -3.97 -12.47
N VAL A 264 13.13 -3.58 -12.24
CA VAL A 264 12.01 -4.50 -12.02
C VAL A 264 11.61 -5.21 -13.30
N LEU A 265 11.57 -4.49 -14.43
CA LEU A 265 11.12 -5.01 -15.73
C LEU A 265 12.20 -5.81 -16.47
N LYS A 266 13.48 -5.65 -16.14
CA LYS A 266 14.56 -6.51 -16.66
C LYS A 266 14.48 -7.96 -16.18
N ASN A 267 13.77 -8.19 -15.08
CA ASN A 267 13.65 -9.49 -14.42
C ASN A 267 12.28 -10.16 -14.65
N GLU A 268 11.49 -9.64 -15.61
CA GLU A 268 10.23 -10.25 -16.10
C GLU A 268 10.44 -10.77 -17.52
#